data_AF-A0A821JLH9-F1
#
_entry.id   AF-A0A821JLH9-F1
#
_cell.length_a   1.000
_cell.length_b   1.000
_cell.length_c   1.000
_cell.angle_alpha   90.00
_cell.angle_beta   90.00
_cell.angle_gamma   90.00
#
_symmetry.space_group_name_H-M   'P 1'
#
loop_
_entity.id
_entity.type
_entity.pdbx_description
1 polymer ?
#
loop_
_entity_poly.entity_id
_entity_poly.type
_entity_poly.pdbx_seq_one_letter_code
_entity_poly.pdbx_strand_id
1 'polypeptide(L)'
;MILQNVTSTNSTPHNQLFYFNYINITNTLSVSIHFEVCPFNLSLGYLFIYKFDQTPLLNSSINLIDGWTLSCPSNLTNESIYKYFINNQQTSEYQSLIFGLRELSLIEINEFCSNSSYTNLPITDERFNFTSNYELCI
;
A
#
# COMPACT_ATOMS: atom_id res chain seq x y z
N MET A 1 -16.30 -0.89 -4.64
CA MET A 1 -14.98 -1.51 -4.44
C MET A 1 -14.70 -2.50 -5.57
N ILE A 2 -13.44 -2.65 -5.96
CA ILE A 2 -12.98 -3.48 -7.09
C ILE A 2 -12.14 -4.62 -6.53
N LEU A 3 -12.45 -5.86 -6.90
CA LEU A 3 -11.69 -7.05 -6.51
C LEU A 3 -10.28 -7.03 -7.13
N GLN A 4 -9.27 -7.22 -6.29
CA GLN A 4 -7.88 -7.38 -6.69
C GLN A 4 -7.50 -8.87 -6.62
N ASN A 5 -7.35 -9.51 -7.78
CA ASN A 5 -7.05 -10.94 -7.87
C ASN A 5 -5.55 -11.25 -7.78
N VAL A 6 -4.93 -10.80 -6.69
CA VAL A 6 -3.47 -10.84 -6.44
C VAL A 6 -2.94 -12.24 -6.10
N THR A 7 -3.79 -13.17 -5.67
CA THR A 7 -3.36 -14.56 -5.43
C THR A 7 -3.11 -15.32 -6.74
N SER A 8 -3.80 -14.94 -7.82
CA SER A 8 -3.65 -15.56 -9.13
C SER A 8 -2.30 -15.22 -9.80
N THR A 9 -1.73 -14.05 -9.47
CA THR A 9 -0.45 -13.59 -10.02
C THR A 9 0.75 -14.32 -9.42
N ASN A 10 0.59 -15.03 -8.27
CA ASN A 10 1.61 -15.92 -7.71
C ASN A 10 2.03 -17.03 -8.69
N SER A 11 1.18 -17.38 -9.66
CA SER A 11 1.44 -18.42 -10.67
C SER A 11 2.29 -17.95 -11.85
N THR A 12 2.40 -16.64 -12.05
CA THR A 12 3.35 -16.02 -12.98
C THR A 12 4.57 -15.54 -12.18
N PRO A 13 5.80 -16.01 -12.43
CA PRO A 13 6.98 -15.64 -11.65
C PRO A 13 7.42 -14.20 -11.99
N HIS A 14 6.59 -13.23 -11.66
CA HIS A 14 6.97 -11.83 -11.66
C HIS A 14 7.46 -11.50 -10.24
N ASN A 15 8.79 -11.49 -10.07
CA ASN A 15 9.49 -11.09 -8.84
C ASN A 15 9.16 -9.64 -8.49
N GLN A 16 8.06 -9.40 -7.77
CA GLN A 16 7.68 -8.05 -7.35
C GLN A 16 7.59 -7.99 -5.83
N LEU A 17 8.19 -6.94 -5.25
CA LEU A 17 8.11 -6.65 -3.82
C LEU A 17 6.72 -6.12 -3.45
N PHE A 18 6.05 -5.45 -4.40
CA PHE A 18 4.74 -4.84 -4.23
C PHE A 18 3.87 -5.13 -5.45
N TYR A 19 2.56 -5.20 -5.21
CA TYR A 19 1.57 -5.17 -6.27
C TYR A 19 1.24 -3.71 -6.62
N PHE A 20 1.84 -3.22 -7.70
CA PHE A 20 1.73 -1.83 -8.12
C PHE A 20 0.49 -1.55 -8.96
N ASN A 21 -0.09 -0.38 -8.73
CA ASN A 21 -1.23 0.16 -9.44
C ASN A 21 -0.94 1.61 -9.84
N TYR A 22 -1.49 2.01 -10.98
CA TYR A 22 -1.33 3.34 -11.55
C TYR A 22 -2.66 4.08 -11.54
N ILE A 23 -2.62 5.35 -11.16
CA ILE A 23 -3.77 6.26 -11.20
C ILE A 23 -3.35 7.51 -11.97
N ASN A 24 -4.16 7.90 -12.95
CA ASN A 24 -4.05 9.20 -13.57
C ASN A 24 -4.81 10.23 -12.72
N ILE A 25 -4.09 11.24 -12.24
CA ILE A 25 -4.64 12.34 -11.43
C ILE A 25 -4.51 13.69 -12.14
N THR A 26 -4.15 13.68 -13.43
CA THR A 26 -4.03 14.87 -14.26
C THR A 26 -5.37 15.57 -14.31
N ASN A 27 -5.43 16.75 -13.70
CA ASN A 27 -6.65 17.53 -13.63
C ASN A 27 -6.32 19.03 -13.61
N THR A 28 -7.28 19.88 -14.00
CA THR A 28 -7.14 21.34 -13.95
C THR A 28 -7.23 21.88 -12.52
N LEU A 29 -7.84 21.10 -11.61
CA LEU A 29 -7.96 21.39 -10.19
C LEU A 29 -7.22 20.35 -9.36
N SER A 30 -6.76 20.74 -8.17
CA SER A 30 -6.15 19.80 -7.25
C SER A 30 -7.17 18.76 -6.73
N VAL A 31 -6.75 17.51 -6.64
CA VAL A 31 -7.60 16.37 -6.29
C VAL A 31 -7.08 15.66 -5.05
N SER A 32 -7.94 15.39 -4.07
CA SER A 32 -7.62 14.48 -2.98
C SER A 32 -7.92 13.04 -3.37
N ILE A 33 -7.17 12.09 -2.84
CA ILE A 33 -7.33 10.66 -3.15
C ILE A 33 -7.59 9.91 -1.86
N HIS A 34 -8.61 9.06 -1.85
CA HIS A 34 -9.01 8.27 -0.68
C HIS A 34 -8.96 6.78 -1.00
N PHE A 35 -8.07 6.07 -0.33
CA PHE A 35 -7.91 4.63 -0.51
C PHE A 35 -8.67 3.89 0.57
N GLU A 36 -9.45 2.90 0.16
CA GLU A 36 -10.10 1.93 1.04
C GLU A 36 -9.68 0.53 0.63
N VAL A 37 -9.00 -0.19 1.53
CA VAL A 37 -8.59 -1.59 1.33
C VAL A 37 -9.38 -2.47 2.28
N CYS A 38 -10.16 -3.39 1.71
CA CYS A 38 -10.94 -4.38 2.45
C CYS A 38 -10.29 -5.75 2.30
N PRO A 39 -9.52 -6.21 3.29
CA PRO A 39 -8.90 -7.52 3.23
C PRO A 39 -9.94 -8.62 3.45
N PHE A 40 -9.87 -9.71 2.69
CA PHE A 40 -10.73 -10.88 2.94
C PHE A 40 -10.29 -11.70 4.15
N ASN A 41 -9.04 -11.53 4.58
CA ASN A 41 -8.51 -12.07 5.83
C ASN A 41 -8.10 -10.92 6.75
N LEU A 42 -8.85 -10.74 7.84
CA LEU A 42 -8.68 -9.65 8.81
C LEU A 42 -7.43 -9.81 9.70
N SER A 43 -6.78 -10.97 9.67
CA SER A 43 -5.51 -11.19 10.38
C SER A 43 -4.29 -10.72 9.58
N LEU A 44 -4.47 -10.29 8.33
CA LEU A 44 -3.39 -9.81 7.48
C LEU A 44 -3.12 -8.33 7.70
N GLY A 45 -1.84 -7.98 7.68
CA GLY A 45 -1.39 -6.59 7.62
C GLY A 45 -0.84 -6.26 6.24
N TYR A 46 -0.79 -4.98 5.89
CA TYR A 46 -0.28 -4.51 4.61
C TYR A 46 0.66 -3.32 4.78
N LEU A 47 1.70 -3.28 3.96
CA LEU A 47 2.51 -2.10 3.70
C LEU A 47 2.03 -1.44 2.42
N PHE A 48 1.62 -0.19 2.53
CA PHE A 48 1.25 0.66 1.41
C PHE A 48 2.38 1.67 1.16
N ILE A 49 2.82 1.81 -0.08
CA ILE A 49 3.79 2.83 -0.49
C ILE A 49 3.27 3.55 -1.74
N TYR A 50 3.69 4.79 -1.95
CA TYR A 50 3.42 5.48 -3.20
C TYR A 50 4.51 6.47 -3.59
N LYS A 51 4.50 6.81 -4.87
CA LYS A 51 5.29 7.89 -5.46
C LYS A 51 4.52 8.51 -6.62
N PHE A 52 4.63 9.82 -6.75
CA PHE A 52 4.07 10.58 -7.85
C PHE A 52 4.97 10.48 -9.08
N ASP A 53 4.36 10.35 -10.26
CA ASP A 53 4.98 10.34 -11.60
C ASP A 53 6.06 9.27 -11.86
N GLN A 54 6.44 8.49 -10.85
CA GLN A 54 7.50 7.51 -10.89
C GLN A 54 7.12 6.29 -10.05
N THR A 55 7.69 5.13 -10.39
CA THR A 55 7.50 3.91 -9.61
C THR A 55 8.26 4.03 -8.28
N PRO A 56 7.61 3.83 -7.12
CA PRO A 56 8.29 3.85 -5.84
C PRO A 56 9.27 2.67 -5.73
N LEU A 57 10.44 2.91 -5.14
CA LEU A 57 11.48 1.89 -4.95
C LEU A 57 11.86 1.78 -3.48
N LEU A 58 11.62 0.61 -2.89
CA LEU A 58 11.98 0.30 -1.50
C LEU A 58 13.31 -0.46 -1.46
N ASN A 59 14.43 0.18 -1.83
CA ASN A 59 15.73 -0.49 -1.96
C ASN A 59 16.77 -0.10 -0.91
N SER A 60 16.52 0.93 -0.07
CA SER A 60 17.38 1.33 1.07
C SER A 60 17.06 2.72 1.66
N SER A 61 16.36 3.61 0.93
CA SER A 61 16.14 4.99 1.36
C SER A 61 14.69 5.45 1.18
N ILE A 62 14.18 6.20 2.16
CA ILE A 62 12.85 6.84 2.13
C ILE A 62 12.73 7.84 0.97
N ASN A 63 13.84 8.38 0.45
CA ASN A 63 13.80 9.41 -0.60
C ASN A 63 13.25 8.91 -1.94
N LEU A 64 13.13 7.59 -2.11
CA LEU A 64 12.60 6.96 -3.32
C LEU A 64 11.10 6.62 -3.23
N ILE A 65 10.44 7.10 -2.18
CA ILE A 65 9.00 7.07 -1.99
C ILE A 65 8.52 8.46 -1.54
N ASP A 66 7.30 8.84 -1.88
CA ASP A 66 6.75 10.13 -1.43
C ASP A 66 5.89 9.96 -0.16
N GLY A 67 5.40 8.75 0.07
CA GLY A 67 4.80 8.39 1.35
C GLY A 67 4.51 6.90 1.47
N TRP A 68 4.15 6.50 2.69
CA TRP A 68 3.83 5.12 3.04
C TRP A 68 2.89 5.08 4.24
N THR A 69 2.25 3.94 4.45
CA THR A 69 1.51 3.65 5.68
C THR A 69 1.52 2.16 5.98
N LEU A 70 1.44 1.84 7.28
CA LEU A 70 1.32 0.47 7.77
C LEU A 70 -0.11 0.21 8.19
N SER A 71 -0.72 -0.79 7.56
CA SER A 71 -2.08 -1.26 7.85
C SER A 71 -1.99 -2.52 8.69
N CYS A 72 -1.98 -2.38 10.01
CA CYS A 72 -1.89 -3.51 10.93
C CYS A 72 -3.26 -4.15 11.17
N PRO A 73 -3.35 -5.47 11.42
CA PRO A 73 -4.61 -6.15 11.77
C PRO A 73 -5.39 -5.44 12.90
N SER A 74 -4.67 -4.96 13.91
CA SER A 74 -5.22 -4.21 15.04
C SER A 74 -5.85 -2.86 14.67
N ASN A 75 -5.50 -2.29 13.51
CA ASN A 75 -6.02 -1.00 13.04
C ASN A 75 -7.39 -1.13 12.35
N LEU A 76 -7.84 -2.35 12.08
CA LEU A 76 -9.18 -2.59 11.56
C LEU A 76 -10.18 -2.24 12.66
N THR A 77 -10.82 -1.09 12.50
CA THR A 77 -11.99 -0.71 13.31
C THR A 77 -13.19 -1.56 12.91
N ASN A 78 -14.35 -1.36 13.55
CA ASN A 78 -15.58 -2.13 13.33
C ASN A 78 -16.01 -2.29 11.85
N GLU A 79 -15.50 -1.46 10.94
CA GLU A 79 -15.81 -1.49 9.51
C GLU A 79 -14.98 -2.51 8.73
N SER A 80 -13.88 -3.06 9.29
CA SER A 80 -12.97 -3.99 8.58
C SER A 80 -12.32 -3.41 7.32
N ILE A 81 -12.03 -2.09 7.33
CA ILE A 81 -11.45 -1.35 6.21
C ILE A 81 -10.18 -0.62 6.65
N TYR A 82 -9.11 -0.73 5.87
CA TYR A 82 -7.96 0.16 5.97
C TYR A 82 -8.16 1.39 5.12
N LYS A 83 -7.95 2.57 5.71
CA LYS A 83 -8.15 3.86 5.04
C LYS A 83 -6.83 4.62 4.95
N TYR A 84 -6.56 5.20 3.79
CA TYR A 84 -5.43 6.11 3.58
C TYR A 84 -5.87 7.32 2.76
N PHE A 85 -5.34 8.50 3.06
CA PHE A 85 -5.76 9.74 2.42
C PHE A 85 -4.55 10.55 1.98
N ILE A 86 -4.57 10.98 0.72
CA ILE A 86 -3.62 11.94 0.15
C ILE A 86 -4.41 13.21 -0.11
N ASN A 87 -3.99 14.31 0.53
CA ASN A 87 -4.69 15.57 0.40
C ASN A 87 -4.41 16.24 -0.96
N ASN A 88 -5.22 17.24 -1.30
CA ASN A 88 -5.11 17.95 -2.58
C ASN A 88 -3.86 18.85 -2.69
N GLN A 89 -3.21 19.20 -1.58
CA GLN A 89 -1.94 19.96 -1.62
C GLN A 89 -0.79 19.05 -2.05
N GLN A 90 -0.83 17.78 -1.67
CA GLN A 90 0.20 16.80 -2.05
C GLN A 90 0.13 16.42 -3.53
N THR A 91 -1.04 16.50 -4.16
CA THR A 91 -1.27 16.07 -5.55
C THR A 91 -1.19 17.20 -6.59
N SER A 92 -1.15 18.46 -6.15
CA SER A 92 -1.39 19.61 -7.05
C SER A 92 -0.36 19.78 -8.17
N GLU A 93 0.84 19.25 -8.00
CA GLU A 93 1.94 19.41 -8.96
C GLU A 93 2.22 18.15 -9.78
N TYR A 94 1.40 17.11 -9.63
CA TYR A 94 1.65 15.79 -10.19
C TYR A 94 0.54 15.32 -11.13
N GLN A 95 0.91 14.47 -12.09
CA GLN A 95 -0.01 13.99 -13.13
C GLN A 95 -0.49 12.57 -12.87
N SER A 96 0.28 11.82 -12.11
CA SER A 96 0.01 10.43 -11.82
C SER A 96 0.49 10.03 -10.44
N LEU A 97 -0.13 8.97 -9.94
CA LEU A 97 0.23 8.33 -8.70
C LEU A 97 0.46 6.85 -8.98
N ILE A 98 1.63 6.34 -8.60
CA ILE A 98 1.90 4.91 -8.58
C ILE A 98 1.98 4.49 -7.13
N PHE A 99 1.11 3.57 -6.74
CA PHE A 99 1.09 3.02 -5.38
C PHE A 99 1.22 1.51 -5.41
N GLY A 100 1.83 0.96 -4.37
CA GLY A 100 2.07 -0.46 -4.19
C GLY A 100 1.49 -0.93 -2.87
N LEU A 101 0.85 -2.10 -2.90
CA LEU A 101 0.48 -2.84 -1.71
C LEU A 101 1.36 -4.08 -1.58
N ARG A 102 1.78 -4.41 -0.37
CA ARG A 102 2.46 -5.66 -0.02
C ARG A 102 1.83 -6.20 1.25
N GLU A 103 1.45 -7.46 1.27
CA GLU A 103 1.01 -8.13 2.50
C GLU A 103 2.23 -8.42 3.39
N LEU A 104 2.07 -8.25 4.70
CA LEU A 104 3.13 -8.42 5.69
C LEU A 104 3.18 -9.88 6.15
N SER A 105 4.39 -10.39 6.35
CA SER A 105 4.59 -11.67 7.03
C SER A 105 4.23 -11.59 8.52
N LEU A 106 4.00 -12.75 9.15
CA LEU A 106 3.71 -12.81 10.58
C LEU A 106 4.83 -12.20 11.44
N ILE A 107 6.09 -12.35 11.02
CA ILE A 107 7.25 -11.77 11.72
C ILE A 107 7.18 -10.24 11.63
N GLU A 108 6.95 -9.70 10.44
CA GLU A 108 6.84 -8.25 10.20
C GLU A 108 5.62 -7.64 10.91
N ILE A 109 4.50 -8.35 10.96
CA ILE A 109 3.33 -7.93 11.75
C ILE A 109 3.75 -7.83 13.23
N ASN A 110 4.38 -8.86 13.78
CA ASN A 110 4.79 -8.83 15.18
C ASN A 110 5.82 -7.74 15.46
N GLU A 111 6.74 -7.46 14.53
CA GLU A 111 7.77 -6.45 14.67
C GLU A 111 7.23 -5.01 14.55
N PHE A 112 6.47 -4.74 13.48
CA PHE A 112 6.05 -3.38 13.13
C PHE A 112 4.69 -2.99 13.73
N CYS A 113 3.79 -3.95 13.97
CA CYS A 113 2.45 -3.66 14.50
C CYS A 113 2.35 -3.72 16.03
N SER A 114 3.28 -4.40 16.71
CA SER A 114 3.27 -4.44 18.18
C SER A 114 3.78 -3.16 18.84
N ASN A 115 4.54 -2.35 18.09
CA ASN A 115 5.19 -1.16 18.62
C ASN A 115 4.48 0.09 18.08
N SER A 116 3.61 0.70 18.88
CA SER A 116 2.79 1.86 18.48
C SER A 116 3.60 3.12 18.12
N SER A 117 4.91 3.09 18.32
CA SER A 117 5.86 4.16 18.04
C SER A 117 6.80 3.86 16.87
N TYR A 118 6.53 2.83 16.05
CA TYR A 118 7.35 2.52 14.89
C TYR A 118 7.17 3.62 13.81
N THR A 119 8.08 4.59 13.78
CA THR A 119 8.06 5.72 12.84
C THR A 119 8.91 5.47 11.59
N ASN A 120 9.66 4.37 11.56
CA ASN A 120 10.56 4.08 10.45
C ASN A 120 9.84 3.29 9.37
N LEU A 121 10.20 3.53 8.11
CA LEU A 121 9.75 2.72 7.00
C LEU A 121 10.32 1.31 7.16
N PRO A 122 9.49 0.25 7.15
CA PRO A 122 10.00 -1.12 7.12
C PRO A 122 10.68 -1.39 5.78
N ILE A 123 12.00 -1.25 5.75
CA ILE A 123 12.82 -1.54 4.57
C ILE A 123 12.98 -3.05 4.48
N THR A 124 12.50 -3.62 3.39
CA THR A 124 12.62 -5.06 3.12
C THR A 124 12.77 -5.29 1.63
N ASP A 125 13.80 -6.06 1.29
CA ASP A 125 14.03 -6.56 -0.07
C ASP A 125 13.43 -7.97 -0.24
N GLU A 126 12.62 -8.42 0.73
CA GLU A 126 12.01 -9.73 0.70
C GLU A 126 10.76 -9.75 -0.18
N ARG A 127 10.81 -10.66 -1.15
CA ARG A 127 9.69 -10.97 -2.05
C ARG A 127 8.51 -11.48 -1.24
N PHE A 128 7.31 -11.15 -1.71
CA PHE A 128 6.10 -11.56 -1.02
C PHE A 128 5.04 -12.07 -2.01
N ASN A 129 4.36 -13.13 -1.61
CA ASN A 129 3.22 -13.69 -2.34
C ASN A 129 1.97 -13.47 -1.50
N PHE A 130 0.97 -12.81 -2.09
CA PHE A 130 -0.31 -12.61 -1.42
C PHE A 130 -0.94 -13.96 -1.08
N THR A 131 -1.38 -14.10 0.17
CA THR A 131 -2.10 -15.28 0.64
C THR A 131 -3.61 -15.11 0.48
N SER A 132 -4.07 -13.86 0.41
CA SER A 132 -5.49 -13.51 0.24
C SER A 132 -5.68 -12.41 -0.81
N ASN A 133 -6.79 -12.49 -1.53
CA ASN A 133 -7.29 -11.36 -2.31
C ASN A 133 -7.87 -10.28 -1.38
N TYR A 134 -8.08 -9.09 -1.92
CA TYR A 134 -8.70 -7.96 -1.24
C TYR A 134 -9.53 -7.14 -2.21
N GLU A 135 -10.38 -6.27 -1.67
CA GLU A 135 -11.14 -5.27 -2.41
C GLU A 135 -10.53 -3.89 -2.22
N LEU A 136 -10.53 -3.08 -3.29
CA LEU A 136 -9.95 -1.73 -3.31
C LEU A 136 -10.96 -0.70 -3.80
N CYS A 137 -11.08 0.42 -3.10
CA CYS A 137 -11.73 1.65 -3.57
C CYS A 137 -10.70 2.78 -3.60
N ILE A 138 -10.79 3.67 -4.59
CA ILE A 138 -9.94 4.85 -4.76
C ILE A 138 -10.83 6.04 -5.13
#